data_AF-A0A4Y2JX67-F1
#
_entry.id   AF-A0A4Y2JX67-F1
#
_cell.length_a   1.000
_cell.length_b   1.000
_cell.length_c   1.000
_cell.angle_alpha   90.00
_cell.angle_beta   90.00
_cell.angle_gamma   90.00
#
_symmetry.space_group_name_H-M   'P 1'
#
loop_
_entity.id
_entity.type
_entity.pdbx_description
1 polymer ?
#
loop_
_entity_poly.entity_id
_entity_poly.type
_entity_poly.pdbx_seq_one_letter_code
_entity_poly.pdbx_strand_id
1 'polypeptide(L)'
;MSTFPVYNSIRQIGLDGIHARSRYIYIKRERDEESKIFQSTIEYSVYNATEGAQDTRLLLPSNKKCLFDEPQGTPSKDQDHSKFKEKPGQVWDAHDQCKIFLRDEDATVFNETVFSSVCHETLCKTPHRIGYYAAGPALEGTFCGGKKWCKNGECVSWGSEKVKVVKGGWSDWSKGKCKSGCVKKSRAVTVDKRYCNNPKPKNTGKYCEGDNVRVHFCDDSKLCKNYVPPVDYAKQRCEFFSKYVPDITPVGVQVKYNEKRQWQSCAVYCKMKTGTWYTPRQEFNDRGIDTFFPDGTWCHNDGRTDYFCQNRLCLPPPVKGRALLPGGYIPRGLDPEVDVPVLNNAHPKGENRAPDKLREYFQYNEGRLPPLPGPDDLGRPKEEDYEIIDYVSPNL
;
A
#
# COMPACT_ATOMS: atom_id res chain seq x y z
N MET A 1 27.36 -33.31 -23.75
CA MET A 1 26.05 -33.95 -23.51
C MET A 1 25.40 -33.19 -22.36
N SER A 2 24.61 -32.16 -22.67
CA SER A 2 23.17 -32.19 -23.06
C SER A 2 22.34 -31.74 -21.85
N THR A 3 22.06 -30.44 -21.61
CA THR A 3 21.02 -29.55 -22.20
C THR A 3 19.61 -30.14 -22.36
N PHE A 4 18.65 -29.37 -21.81
CA PHE A 4 17.18 -29.31 -22.01
C PHE A 4 16.29 -30.28 -21.20
N PRO A 5 14.98 -29.97 -20.98
CA PRO A 5 14.29 -28.67 -20.83
C PRO A 5 13.27 -28.62 -19.66
N VAL A 6 12.83 -27.42 -19.26
CA VAL A 6 11.62 -27.20 -18.45
C VAL A 6 10.56 -26.52 -19.33
N TYR A 7 9.51 -27.26 -19.66
CA TYR A 7 8.20 -26.85 -20.23
C TYR A 7 7.27 -28.02 -19.89
N ASN A 8 6.04 -27.91 -19.38
CA ASN A 8 4.82 -27.24 -19.85
C ASN A 8 3.72 -27.64 -18.80
N SER A 9 2.54 -27.06 -18.62
CA SER A 9 1.73 -26.10 -19.36
C SER A 9 0.66 -25.57 -18.39
N ILE A 10 0.40 -24.27 -18.37
CA ILE A 10 -0.86 -23.75 -17.80
C ILE A 10 -1.84 -23.67 -18.97
N ARG A 11 -2.82 -24.59 -19.01
CA ARG A 11 -3.95 -24.48 -19.95
C ARG A 11 -4.86 -23.36 -19.48
N GLN A 12 -5.01 -22.36 -20.33
CA GLN A 12 -5.98 -21.29 -20.21
C GLN A 12 -7.36 -21.87 -20.52
N ILE A 13 -8.24 -21.99 -19.52
CA ILE A 13 -9.66 -22.25 -19.78
C ILE A 13 -10.32 -20.87 -19.94
N GLY A 14 -10.69 -20.56 -21.18
CA GLY A 14 -11.49 -19.39 -21.50
C GLY A 14 -12.88 -19.54 -20.90
N LEU A 15 -13.31 -18.50 -20.19
CA LEU A 15 -14.72 -18.25 -19.93
C LEU A 15 -15.01 -16.87 -20.50
N ASP A 16 -15.78 -16.87 -21.58
CA ASP A 16 -16.33 -15.69 -22.23
C ASP A 16 -17.29 -14.96 -21.28
N GLY A 17 -17.20 -13.63 -21.28
CA GLY A 17 -18.25 -12.76 -20.76
C GLY A 17 -18.08 -12.27 -19.32
N ILE A 18 -18.12 -10.93 -19.20
CA ILE A 18 -18.37 -10.09 -18.01
C ILE A 18 -17.11 -9.59 -17.27
N HIS A 19 -17.04 -8.26 -17.20
CA HIS A 19 -15.95 -7.36 -16.82
C HIS A 19 -15.50 -7.45 -15.35
N ALA A 20 -14.32 -6.87 -15.10
CA ALA A 20 -13.69 -6.57 -13.80
C ALA A 20 -13.59 -7.74 -12.81
N ARG A 21 -12.59 -8.62 -13.00
CA ARG A 21 -12.21 -9.61 -11.98
C ARG A 21 -10.87 -9.27 -11.35
N SER A 22 -10.91 -8.91 -10.07
CA SER A 22 -9.85 -9.15 -9.10
C SER A 22 -9.30 -10.57 -9.31
N ARG A 23 -8.05 -10.69 -9.73
CA ARG A 23 -7.44 -11.98 -10.03
C ARG A 23 -7.01 -12.65 -8.74
N TYR A 24 -7.86 -13.50 -8.18
CA TYR A 24 -7.44 -14.52 -7.22
C TYR A 24 -6.68 -15.62 -7.97
N ILE A 25 -5.50 -16.00 -7.46
CA ILE A 25 -4.72 -17.12 -8.00
C ILE A 25 -5.30 -18.42 -7.44
N TYR A 26 -5.99 -19.19 -8.27
CA TYR A 26 -6.41 -20.56 -7.94
C TYR A 26 -5.33 -21.54 -8.40
N ILE A 27 -4.63 -22.18 -7.47
CA ILE A 27 -3.72 -23.29 -7.79
C ILE A 27 -4.50 -24.59 -7.62
N LYS A 28 -4.93 -25.19 -8.73
CA LYS A 28 -5.50 -26.55 -8.74
C LYS A 28 -4.34 -27.53 -8.84
N ARG A 29 -4.07 -28.31 -7.79
CA ARG A 29 -3.09 -29.41 -7.84
C ARG A 29 -3.83 -30.68 -8.27
N GLU A 30 -3.53 -31.19 -9.47
CA GLU A 30 -4.10 -32.45 -9.96
C GLU A 30 -3.39 -33.66 -9.34
N ARG A 31 -3.87 -34.08 -8.17
CA ARG A 31 -4.23 -35.47 -7.82
C ARG A 31 -4.41 -35.58 -6.32
N ASP A 32 -5.52 -36.22 -5.98
CA ASP A 32 -5.99 -36.65 -4.67
C ASP A 32 -6.48 -35.55 -3.70
N GLU A 33 -7.59 -35.89 -3.06
CA GLU A 33 -8.56 -35.05 -2.35
C GLU A 33 -7.95 -34.08 -1.33
N GLU A 34 -8.00 -32.76 -1.63
CA GLU A 34 -8.28 -31.65 -0.70
C GLU A 34 -8.07 -30.31 -1.42
N SER A 35 -9.13 -29.54 -1.63
CA SER A 35 -9.05 -28.17 -2.17
C SER A 35 -8.87 -27.20 -1.01
N LYS A 36 -7.64 -26.78 -0.68
CA LYS A 36 -7.39 -25.72 0.32
C LYS A 36 -7.45 -24.34 -0.34
N ILE A 37 -8.41 -23.52 0.10
CA ILE A 37 -8.49 -22.09 -0.25
C ILE A 37 -7.53 -21.36 0.69
N PHE A 38 -6.43 -20.83 0.17
CA PHE A 38 -5.60 -19.87 0.91
C PHE A 38 -6.15 -18.46 0.67
N GLN A 39 -6.99 -17.98 1.58
CA GLN A 39 -7.14 -16.54 1.80
C GLN A 39 -6.02 -16.13 2.77
N SER A 40 -5.21 -15.14 2.38
CA SER A 40 -4.31 -14.47 3.33
C SER A 40 -5.17 -13.58 4.24
N THR A 41 -5.85 -14.20 5.19
CA THR A 41 -6.45 -13.52 6.34
C THR A 41 -5.32 -13.29 7.33
N ILE A 42 -5.28 -12.11 7.92
CA ILE A 42 -4.33 -11.78 8.98
C ILE A 42 -4.76 -12.60 10.18
N GLU A 43 -4.11 -13.75 10.37
CA GLU A 43 -4.27 -14.56 11.56
C GLU A 43 -3.70 -13.76 12.74
N TYR A 44 -4.57 -13.40 13.70
CA TYR A 44 -4.13 -13.57 15.08
C TYR A 44 -3.63 -15.01 15.16
N SER A 45 -2.40 -15.23 15.58
CA SER A 45 -1.88 -16.58 15.87
C SER A 45 -2.63 -17.13 17.09
N VAL A 46 -3.92 -17.40 16.94
CA VAL A 46 -4.68 -18.26 17.82
C VAL A 46 -4.43 -19.63 17.25
N TYR A 47 -3.62 -20.43 17.95
CA TYR A 47 -3.46 -21.84 17.65
C TYR A 47 -4.84 -22.44 17.39
N ASN A 48 -5.01 -23.07 16.22
CA ASN A 48 -6.24 -23.75 15.88
C ASN A 48 -6.45 -24.82 16.97
N ALA A 49 -7.61 -24.89 17.62
CA ALA A 49 -7.78 -25.85 18.72
C ALA A 49 -7.80 -27.32 18.25
N THR A 50 -7.82 -27.59 16.94
CA THR A 50 -7.44 -28.90 16.36
C THR A 50 -5.94 -29.19 16.47
N GLU A 51 -5.06 -28.20 16.33
CA GLU A 51 -3.64 -28.32 16.68
C GLU A 51 -3.48 -28.41 18.20
N GLY A 52 -4.16 -27.57 18.99
CA GLY A 52 -4.08 -27.60 20.45
C GLY A 52 -4.60 -28.89 21.12
N ALA A 53 -5.62 -29.54 20.56
CA ALA A 53 -6.21 -30.76 21.12
C ALA A 53 -5.45 -32.03 20.74
N GLN A 54 -4.75 -32.07 19.60
CA GLN A 54 -3.83 -33.17 19.27
C GLN A 54 -2.48 -33.04 20.00
N ASP A 55 -2.12 -31.85 20.51
CA ASP A 55 -0.76 -31.55 20.96
C ASP A 55 -0.48 -31.82 22.46
N THR A 56 -1.50 -32.07 23.30
CA THR A 56 -1.26 -32.38 24.72
C THR A 56 -0.57 -33.74 24.95
N ARG A 57 -0.67 -34.68 24.00
CA ARG A 57 0.12 -35.93 24.00
C ARG A 57 1.46 -35.82 23.26
N LEU A 58 1.62 -34.84 22.37
CA LEU A 58 2.84 -34.62 21.57
C LEU A 58 3.88 -33.77 22.32
N LEU A 59 3.45 -32.85 23.19
CA LEU A 59 4.29 -32.05 24.09
C LEU A 59 4.51 -32.69 25.47
N LEU A 60 4.52 -34.02 25.55
CA LEU A 60 4.86 -34.69 26.81
C LEU A 60 6.37 -34.51 27.12
N PRO A 61 6.74 -34.10 28.34
CA PRO A 61 8.14 -33.98 28.76
C PRO A 61 8.94 -35.27 28.56
N SER A 62 8.26 -36.43 28.57
CA SER A 62 8.86 -37.74 28.34
C SER A 62 9.47 -37.90 26.94
N ASN A 63 8.90 -37.25 25.92
CA ASN A 63 9.24 -37.47 24.50
C ASN A 63 9.94 -36.28 23.84
N LYS A 64 9.93 -35.11 24.47
CA LYS A 64 10.51 -33.84 23.96
C LYS A 64 11.44 -33.18 24.98
N LYS A 65 12.31 -33.97 25.62
CA LYS A 65 13.20 -33.51 26.71
C LYS A 65 13.99 -32.23 26.37
N CYS A 66 14.39 -32.05 25.12
CA CYS A 66 15.16 -30.87 24.65
C CYS A 66 14.40 -29.53 24.63
N LEU A 67 13.08 -29.54 24.86
CA LEU A 67 12.27 -28.32 24.99
C LEU A 67 12.04 -27.93 26.45
N PHE A 68 12.37 -28.84 27.39
CA PHE A 68 12.07 -28.71 28.81
C PHE A 68 13.31 -28.82 29.70
N ASP A 69 14.47 -29.15 29.15
CA ASP A 69 15.74 -29.02 29.85
C ASP A 69 16.16 -27.54 29.91
N GLU A 70 16.75 -27.16 31.04
CA GLU A 70 17.31 -25.81 31.15
C GLU A 70 18.57 -25.70 30.28
N PRO A 71 18.78 -24.57 29.58
CA PRO A 71 19.99 -24.36 28.79
C PRO A 71 21.22 -24.49 29.68
N GLN A 72 22.11 -25.43 29.34
CA GLN A 72 23.33 -25.68 30.12
C GLN A 72 24.43 -24.69 29.73
N GLY A 73 24.97 -24.00 30.74
CA GLY A 73 26.09 -23.06 30.60
C GLY A 73 25.66 -21.60 30.83
N THR A 74 26.59 -20.77 31.29
CA THR A 74 26.39 -19.33 31.33
C THR A 74 26.53 -18.81 29.90
N PRO A 75 25.50 -18.19 29.30
CA PRO A 75 25.64 -17.62 27.97
C PRO A 75 26.75 -16.58 28.00
N SER A 76 27.66 -16.63 27.02
CA SER A 76 28.60 -15.52 26.84
C SER A 76 27.79 -14.25 26.60
N LYS A 77 28.36 -13.07 26.90
CA LYS A 77 27.66 -11.79 26.70
C LYS A 77 27.10 -11.62 25.28
N ASP A 78 27.69 -12.28 24.29
CA ASP A 78 27.24 -12.22 22.91
C ASP A 78 26.06 -13.16 22.62
N GLN A 79 25.91 -14.25 23.38
CA GLN A 79 24.85 -15.27 23.27
C GLN A 79 23.63 -15.02 24.17
N ASP A 80 23.71 -14.06 25.10
CA ASP A 80 22.56 -13.64 25.89
C ASP A 80 21.61 -12.78 25.07
N HIS A 81 20.59 -13.41 24.47
CA HIS A 81 19.55 -12.72 23.71
C HIS A 81 18.64 -11.84 24.58
N SER A 82 18.68 -11.96 25.92
CA SER A 82 17.93 -11.08 26.84
C SER A 82 18.49 -9.65 26.88
N LYS A 83 19.68 -9.41 26.29
CA LYS A 83 20.26 -8.07 26.10
C LYS A 83 19.35 -7.15 25.29
N PHE A 84 18.52 -7.70 24.41
CA PHE A 84 17.53 -6.96 23.64
C PHE A 84 16.23 -6.84 24.43
N LYS A 85 16.23 -5.95 25.43
CA LYS A 85 15.05 -5.69 26.30
C LYS A 85 13.87 -5.01 25.58
N GLU A 86 14.04 -4.67 24.31
CA GLU A 86 13.08 -3.90 23.54
C GLU A 86 12.13 -4.84 22.80
N LYS A 87 10.83 -4.53 22.85
CA LYS A 87 9.82 -5.30 22.11
C LYS A 87 9.93 -5.01 20.60
N PRO A 88 9.49 -5.92 19.72
CA PRO A 88 9.61 -5.75 18.27
C PRO A 88 9.05 -4.41 17.76
N GLY A 89 7.89 -3.98 18.25
CA GLY A 89 7.24 -2.72 17.90
C GLY A 89 7.94 -1.45 18.42
N GLN A 90 8.90 -1.60 19.33
CA GLN A 90 9.77 -0.49 19.78
C GLN A 90 11.01 -0.33 18.90
N VAL A 91 11.35 -1.36 18.12
CA VAL A 91 12.44 -1.36 17.13
C VAL A 91 11.89 -0.99 15.74
N TRP A 92 10.75 -1.59 15.40
CA TRP A 92 10.00 -1.42 14.16
C TRP A 92 8.67 -0.75 14.49
N ASP A 93 8.64 0.58 14.44
CA ASP A 93 7.42 1.32 14.75
C ASP A 93 6.33 1.10 13.67
N ALA A 94 5.14 1.65 13.87
CA ALA A 94 4.04 1.49 12.93
C ALA A 94 4.37 2.01 11.52
N HIS A 95 5.23 3.04 11.39
CA HIS A 95 5.65 3.54 10.08
C HIS A 95 6.60 2.55 9.40
N ASP A 96 7.54 1.97 10.13
CA ASP A 96 8.42 0.92 9.59
C ASP A 96 7.64 -0.32 9.16
N GLN A 97 6.63 -0.71 9.95
CA GLN A 97 5.72 -1.81 9.60
C GLN A 97 5.02 -1.54 8.26
N CYS A 98 4.59 -0.31 8.00
CA CYS A 98 4.03 0.08 6.71
C CYS A 98 5.03 0.02 5.55
N LYS A 99 6.30 0.42 5.78
CA LYS A 99 7.36 0.30 4.76
C LYS A 99 7.62 -1.14 4.37
N ILE A 100 7.67 -2.03 5.35
CA ILE A 100 7.87 -3.47 5.12
C ILE A 100 6.66 -4.05 4.40
N PHE A 101 5.45 -3.75 4.88
CA PHE A 101 4.20 -4.28 4.34
C PHE A 101 3.99 -3.87 2.88
N LEU A 102 4.13 -2.58 2.56
CA LEU A 102 3.98 -2.08 1.20
C LEU A 102 5.24 -2.26 0.34
N ARG A 103 6.36 -2.69 0.93
CA ARG A 103 7.68 -2.78 0.27
C ARG A 103 8.09 -1.45 -0.37
N ASP A 104 7.92 -0.39 0.39
CA ASP A 104 8.08 0.98 -0.08
C ASP A 104 8.62 1.87 1.04
N GLU A 105 9.81 2.43 0.85
CA GLU A 105 10.49 3.27 1.85
C GLU A 105 9.75 4.58 2.16
N ASP A 106 8.89 5.04 1.24
CA ASP A 106 8.08 6.24 1.42
C ASP A 106 6.70 5.93 2.05
N ALA A 107 6.42 4.67 2.38
CA ALA A 107 5.20 4.29 3.07
C ALA A 107 5.20 4.77 4.53
N THR A 108 4.00 5.03 5.03
CA THR A 108 3.75 5.57 6.37
C THR A 108 2.37 5.13 6.85
N VAL A 109 2.08 5.33 8.14
CA VAL A 109 0.74 5.09 8.69
C VAL A 109 -0.28 6.04 8.08
N PHE A 110 -1.48 5.52 7.82
CA PHE A 110 -2.63 6.33 7.43
C PHE A 110 -3.24 6.98 8.68
N ASN A 111 -3.56 8.28 8.58
CA ASN A 111 -4.16 9.10 9.64
C ASN A 111 -3.45 8.99 11.01
N GLU A 112 -2.31 9.68 11.15
CA GLU A 112 -1.47 9.72 12.37
C GLU A 112 -2.23 10.11 13.66
N THR A 113 -3.46 10.61 13.58
CA THR A 113 -4.28 10.89 14.79
C THR A 113 -4.95 9.64 15.37
N VAL A 114 -4.99 8.51 14.63
CA VAL A 114 -5.69 7.27 15.01
C VAL A 114 -4.72 6.20 15.56
N PHE A 115 -3.57 6.58 16.15
CA PHE A 115 -2.63 5.61 16.73
C PHE A 115 -3.25 4.67 17.77
N SER A 116 -4.39 5.02 18.38
CA SER A 116 -5.08 4.13 19.31
C SER A 116 -5.62 2.85 18.68
N SER A 117 -5.94 2.85 17.37
CA SER A 117 -6.45 1.66 16.67
C SER A 117 -5.35 0.79 16.06
N VAL A 118 -4.09 1.26 16.05
CA VAL A 118 -2.97 0.58 15.39
C VAL A 118 -2.74 -0.83 15.94
N CYS A 119 -3.06 -1.05 17.21
CA CYS A 119 -2.93 -2.36 17.85
C CYS A 119 -3.92 -3.39 17.30
N HIS A 120 -5.09 -2.95 16.86
CA HIS A 120 -6.07 -3.80 16.21
C HIS A 120 -5.81 -3.89 14.70
N GLU A 121 -5.54 -2.75 14.07
CA GLU A 121 -5.34 -2.65 12.63
C GLU A 121 -4.45 -1.45 12.29
N THR A 122 -3.29 -1.73 11.71
CA THR A 122 -2.36 -0.76 11.16
C THR A 122 -2.78 -0.45 9.73
N LEU A 123 -3.28 0.75 9.50
CA LEU A 123 -3.56 1.24 8.16
C LEU A 123 -2.31 1.92 7.60
N CYS A 124 -1.94 1.55 6.38
CA CYS A 124 -0.73 1.99 5.71
C CYS A 124 -1.06 2.71 4.41
N LYS A 125 -0.32 3.78 4.10
CA LYS A 125 -0.38 4.47 2.82
C LYS A 125 1.02 4.67 2.26
N THR A 126 1.10 4.86 0.95
CA THR A 126 2.33 5.26 0.26
C THR A 126 2.00 6.27 -0.84
N PRO A 127 2.86 7.26 -1.14
CA PRO A 127 2.65 8.14 -2.29
C PRO A 127 2.63 7.40 -3.63
N HIS A 128 3.22 6.21 -3.73
CA HIS A 128 3.33 5.48 -5.00
C HIS A 128 2.09 4.64 -5.33
N ARG A 129 1.20 4.45 -4.36
CA ARG A 129 -0.06 3.74 -4.53
C ARG A 129 -1.19 4.64 -4.07
N ILE A 130 -2.35 4.34 -4.58
CA ILE A 130 -3.59 5.04 -4.34
C ILE A 130 -4.27 4.36 -3.16
N GLY A 131 -4.88 5.15 -2.28
CA GLY A 131 -5.61 4.65 -1.11
C GLY A 131 -4.72 4.19 0.04
N TYR A 132 -5.34 3.51 0.99
CA TYR A 132 -4.70 2.92 2.16
C TYR A 132 -4.95 1.41 2.19
N TYR A 133 -4.08 0.71 2.91
CA TYR A 133 -4.05 -0.73 3.00
C TYR A 133 -4.00 -1.17 4.46
N ALA A 134 -4.84 -2.12 4.83
CA ALA A 134 -4.78 -2.76 6.14
C ALA A 134 -3.62 -3.77 6.20
N ALA A 135 -2.63 -3.50 7.05
CA ALA A 135 -1.51 -4.38 7.34
C ALA A 135 -1.79 -5.35 8.50
N GLY A 136 -2.83 -5.09 9.30
CA GLY A 136 -3.21 -5.88 10.47
C GLY A 136 -2.72 -5.36 11.81
N PRO A 137 -2.88 -6.14 12.90
CA PRO A 137 -2.45 -5.73 14.24
C PRO A 137 -0.98 -5.33 14.27
N ALA A 138 -0.68 -4.20 14.91
CA ALA A 138 0.71 -3.78 15.09
C ALA A 138 1.50 -4.74 15.99
N LEU A 139 2.82 -4.78 15.76
CA LEU A 139 3.74 -5.57 16.57
C LEU A 139 3.67 -5.21 18.07
N GLU A 140 3.91 -6.20 18.92
CA GLU A 140 4.05 -6.04 20.37
C GLU A 140 5.03 -4.90 20.72
N GLY A 141 4.57 -3.98 21.57
CA GLY A 141 5.34 -2.80 21.99
C GLY A 141 5.27 -1.60 21.04
N THR A 142 4.51 -1.68 19.93
CA THR A 142 4.28 -0.52 19.05
C THR A 142 3.58 0.60 19.81
N PHE A 143 4.03 1.84 19.66
CA PHE A 143 3.40 2.99 20.30
C PHE A 143 1.97 3.20 19.79
N CYS A 144 1.01 3.37 20.71
CA CYS A 144 -0.41 3.57 20.36
C CYS A 144 -1.06 4.78 21.05
N GLY A 145 -0.24 5.66 21.65
CA GLY A 145 -0.69 6.93 22.24
C GLY A 145 -0.32 7.11 23.71
N GLY A 146 -0.04 8.35 24.12
CA GLY A 146 0.28 8.67 25.52
C GLY A 146 1.46 7.86 26.08
N LYS A 147 1.23 7.13 27.18
CA LYS A 147 2.18 6.17 27.76
C LYS A 147 1.71 4.73 27.56
N LYS A 148 1.34 4.39 26.33
CA LYS A 148 0.76 3.10 25.95
C LYS A 148 1.41 2.49 24.72
N TRP A 149 1.40 1.17 24.67
CA TRP A 149 1.83 0.37 23.53
C TRP A 149 0.84 -0.75 23.22
N CYS A 150 1.04 -1.41 22.09
CA CYS A 150 0.30 -2.60 21.73
C CYS A 150 0.76 -3.82 22.54
N LYS A 151 -0.20 -4.52 23.14
CA LYS A 151 -0.01 -5.81 23.77
C LYS A 151 -1.24 -6.68 23.54
N ASN A 152 -1.07 -7.85 22.94
CA ASN A 152 -2.13 -8.77 22.54
C ASN A 152 -3.24 -8.09 21.70
N GLY A 153 -2.85 -7.18 20.81
CA GLY A 153 -3.80 -6.41 19.98
C GLY A 153 -4.48 -5.22 20.69
N GLU A 154 -4.21 -5.00 21.98
CA GLU A 154 -4.80 -3.90 22.76
C GLU A 154 -3.79 -2.79 23.06
N CYS A 155 -4.28 -1.55 23.14
CA CYS A 155 -3.46 -0.39 23.52
C CYS A 155 -3.42 -0.21 25.04
N VAL A 156 -2.42 -0.83 25.68
CA VAL A 156 -2.27 -0.90 27.15
C VAL A 156 -1.20 0.04 27.68
N SER A 157 -1.33 0.49 28.92
CA SER A 157 -0.28 1.29 29.55
C SER A 157 0.94 0.45 29.88
N TRP A 158 2.13 0.98 29.63
CA TRP A 158 3.39 0.37 30.05
C TRP A 158 3.74 0.62 31.54
N GLY A 159 2.80 1.16 32.32
CA GLY A 159 2.92 1.27 33.78
C GLY A 159 4.16 2.04 34.26
N SER A 160 4.91 1.44 35.18
CA SER A 160 6.14 2.01 35.77
C SER A 160 7.41 1.66 35.00
N GLU A 161 7.30 1.00 33.84
CA GLU A 161 8.47 0.66 33.03
C GLU A 161 9.23 1.91 32.56
N LYS A 162 10.56 1.87 32.66
CA LYS A 162 11.44 2.93 32.19
C LYS A 162 11.59 2.85 30.66
N VAL A 163 10.63 3.42 29.95
CA VAL A 163 10.59 3.45 28.49
C VAL A 163 11.29 4.70 27.95
N LYS A 164 12.25 4.50 27.04
CA LYS A 164 12.94 5.60 26.35
C LYS A 164 12.02 6.22 25.31
N VAL A 165 11.70 7.51 25.47
CA VAL A 165 10.90 8.30 24.51
C VAL A 165 11.83 9.26 23.76
N VAL A 166 11.80 9.21 22.44
CA VAL A 166 12.62 10.07 21.56
C VAL A 166 11.70 10.69 20.53
N LYS A 167 11.72 12.03 20.42
CA LYS A 167 10.98 12.75 19.36
C LYS A 167 11.72 12.60 18.03
N GLY A 168 10.97 12.51 16.94
CA GLY A 168 11.55 12.44 15.60
C GLY A 168 12.27 13.75 15.22
N GLY A 169 13.40 13.62 14.52
CA GLY A 169 14.08 14.74 13.88
C GLY A 169 14.36 14.45 12.40
N TRP A 170 14.28 15.49 11.58
CA TRP A 170 14.54 15.41 10.15
C TRP A 170 16.02 15.17 9.87
N SER A 171 16.31 14.27 8.93
CA SER A 171 17.59 14.22 8.25
C SER A 171 17.81 15.47 7.41
N ASP A 172 19.06 15.66 6.98
CA ASP A 172 19.34 16.58 5.89
C ASP A 172 18.59 16.18 4.62
N TRP A 173 18.36 17.17 3.75
CA TRP A 173 17.78 16.94 2.44
C TRP A 173 18.78 16.24 1.52
N SER A 174 18.39 15.07 1.03
CA SER A 174 19.07 14.37 -0.04
C SER A 174 18.57 14.87 -1.40
N LYS A 175 19.48 15.41 -2.22
CA LYS A 175 19.13 15.99 -3.52
C LYS A 175 18.88 14.90 -4.57
N GLY A 176 17.75 15.02 -5.26
CA GLY A 176 17.41 14.11 -6.35
C GLY A 176 18.21 14.36 -7.63
N LYS A 177 18.22 13.36 -8.52
CA LYS A 177 18.65 13.55 -9.91
C LYS A 177 17.57 14.29 -10.69
N CYS A 178 18.00 15.16 -11.61
CA CYS A 178 17.11 15.86 -12.53
C CYS A 178 16.49 14.84 -13.49
N LYS A 179 15.16 14.83 -13.62
CA LYS A 179 14.38 13.95 -14.49
C LYS A 179 13.42 14.78 -15.32
N SER A 180 13.16 14.35 -16.56
CA SER A 180 12.17 14.97 -17.44
C SER A 180 11.36 13.90 -18.16
N GLY A 181 10.08 14.16 -18.38
CA GLY A 181 9.24 13.36 -19.27
C GLY A 181 9.48 13.65 -20.75
N CYS A 182 10.25 14.68 -21.08
CA CYS A 182 10.47 15.19 -22.45
C CYS A 182 9.15 15.41 -23.20
N VAL A 183 8.13 15.89 -22.49
CA VAL A 183 6.84 16.26 -23.07
C VAL A 183 6.88 17.73 -23.48
N LYS A 184 6.28 18.12 -24.61
CA LYS A 184 6.26 19.53 -25.03
C LYS A 184 5.72 20.42 -23.90
N LYS A 185 6.41 21.55 -23.66
CA LYS A 185 6.14 22.50 -22.56
C LYS A 185 6.40 21.95 -21.14
N SER A 186 6.93 20.74 -20.98
CA SER A 186 7.33 20.26 -19.65
C SER A 186 8.57 20.99 -19.13
N ARG A 187 8.77 20.92 -17.82
CA ARG A 187 10.04 21.28 -17.15
C ARG A 187 10.67 20.03 -16.57
N ALA A 188 11.99 19.94 -16.50
CA ALA A 188 12.60 18.90 -15.68
C ALA A 188 12.44 19.21 -14.19
N VAL A 189 12.36 18.15 -13.40
CA VAL A 189 12.21 18.20 -11.95
C VAL A 189 13.33 17.44 -11.24
N THR A 190 13.75 17.97 -10.11
CA THR A 190 14.51 17.24 -9.08
C THR A 190 13.60 17.04 -7.87
N VAL A 191 13.54 15.81 -7.35
CA VAL A 191 12.80 15.48 -6.14
C VAL A 191 13.80 15.26 -5.02
N ASP A 192 13.85 16.18 -4.07
CA ASP A 192 14.66 16.03 -2.88
C ASP A 192 13.86 15.34 -1.78
N LYS A 193 14.50 14.47 -1.03
CA LYS A 193 13.88 13.71 0.07
C LYS A 193 14.64 13.90 1.37
N ARG A 194 13.93 13.84 2.49
CA ARG A 194 14.49 13.71 3.83
C ARG A 194 13.69 12.69 4.62
N TYR A 195 14.29 12.14 5.67
CA TYR A 195 13.68 11.08 6.48
C TYR A 195 13.62 11.50 7.94
N CYS A 196 12.61 11.04 8.66
CA CYS A 196 12.50 11.30 10.10
C CYS A 196 13.35 10.29 10.89
N ASN A 197 14.66 10.43 10.82
CA ASN A 197 15.61 9.48 11.41
C ASN A 197 16.77 10.14 12.16
N ASN A 198 16.75 11.46 12.36
CA ASN A 198 17.83 12.22 13.00
C ASN A 198 17.33 13.13 14.15
N PRO A 199 16.98 12.57 15.32
CA PRO A 199 16.99 11.15 15.65
C PRO A 199 15.71 10.42 15.22
N LYS A 200 15.77 9.08 15.08
CA LYS A 200 14.59 8.26 14.81
C LYS A 200 13.61 8.35 16.00
N PRO A 201 12.32 8.61 15.75
CA PRO A 201 11.32 8.64 16.81
C PRO A 201 11.22 7.28 17.50
N LYS A 202 10.94 7.31 18.80
CA LYS A 202 10.81 6.10 19.60
C LYS A 202 9.77 6.29 20.68
N ASN A 203 8.83 5.34 20.79
CA ASN A 203 7.75 5.35 21.78
C ASN A 203 7.02 6.70 21.84
N THR A 204 6.75 7.31 20.69
CA THR A 204 6.12 8.62 20.60
C THR A 204 5.27 8.75 19.34
N GLY A 205 4.21 9.56 19.42
CA GLY A 205 3.46 10.03 18.25
C GLY A 205 4.02 11.33 17.68
N LYS A 206 5.07 11.89 18.31
CA LYS A 206 5.77 13.07 17.79
C LYS A 206 6.77 12.66 16.72
N TYR A 207 6.23 12.29 15.56
CA TYR A 207 6.98 12.16 14.32
C TYR A 207 7.43 13.54 13.84
N CYS A 208 8.12 13.61 12.71
CA CYS A 208 8.65 14.86 12.20
C CYS A 208 7.54 15.69 11.53
N GLU A 209 7.38 16.94 11.95
CA GLU A 209 6.40 17.86 11.37
C GLU A 209 6.92 18.47 10.06
N GLY A 210 6.05 18.50 9.04
CA GLY A 210 6.32 19.05 7.71
C GLY A 210 6.59 17.99 6.64
N ASP A 211 6.93 18.44 5.42
CA ASP A 211 7.04 17.54 4.27
C ASP A 211 8.37 16.78 4.25
N ASN A 212 8.34 15.50 3.86
CA ASN A 212 9.51 14.68 3.61
C ASN A 212 10.03 14.77 2.16
N VAL A 213 9.26 15.39 1.26
CA VAL A 213 9.56 15.54 -0.16
C VAL A 213 9.41 17.00 -0.61
N ARG A 214 10.32 17.47 -1.45
CA ARG A 214 10.18 18.77 -2.15
C ARG A 214 10.63 18.64 -3.60
N VAL A 215 10.01 19.41 -4.48
CA VAL A 215 10.30 19.41 -5.92
C VAL A 215 10.94 20.75 -6.30
N HIS A 216 11.98 20.69 -7.14
CA HIS A 216 12.55 21.88 -7.78
C HIS A 216 12.60 21.69 -9.27
N PHE A 217 12.50 22.78 -10.03
CA PHE A 217 12.77 22.75 -11.44
C PHE A 217 14.28 22.76 -11.72
N CYS A 218 14.67 22.02 -12.74
CA CYS A 218 16.03 21.94 -13.24
C CYS A 218 16.03 22.05 -14.77
N ASP A 219 17.22 22.25 -15.34
CA ASP A 219 17.41 22.34 -16.79
C ASP A 219 17.31 20.95 -17.44
N ASP A 220 16.48 20.83 -18.46
CA ASP A 220 16.23 19.61 -19.21
C ASP A 220 17.03 19.50 -20.52
N SER A 221 17.82 20.53 -20.87
CA SER A 221 18.59 20.63 -22.12
C SER A 221 19.49 19.42 -22.39
N LYS A 222 20.06 18.83 -21.34
CA LYS A 222 20.94 17.66 -21.42
C LYS A 222 20.19 16.32 -21.33
N LEU A 223 18.93 16.33 -20.93
CA LEU A 223 18.10 15.13 -20.74
C LEU A 223 17.24 14.82 -21.96
N CYS A 224 16.69 15.86 -22.60
CA CYS A 224 15.73 15.74 -23.68
C CYS A 224 16.35 16.18 -25.01
N LYS A 225 16.46 15.25 -25.96
CA LYS A 225 16.86 15.57 -27.35
C LYS A 225 15.68 16.00 -28.21
N ASN A 226 14.52 15.38 -27.98
CA ASN A 226 13.27 15.64 -28.69
C ASN A 226 12.12 15.72 -27.69
N TYR A 227 11.13 16.55 -27.99
CA TYR A 227 9.93 16.70 -27.16
C TYR A 227 8.70 16.10 -27.82
N VAL A 228 8.05 15.17 -27.13
CA VAL A 228 6.81 14.55 -27.60
C VAL A 228 5.59 15.39 -27.20
N PRO A 229 4.61 15.62 -28.08
CA PRO A 229 3.33 16.18 -27.69
C PRO A 229 2.65 15.36 -26.56
N PRO A 230 1.90 15.99 -25.63
CA PRO A 230 1.17 15.26 -24.59
C PRO A 230 0.24 14.16 -25.13
N VAL A 231 -0.39 14.41 -26.29
CA VAL A 231 -1.25 13.41 -26.97
C VAL A 231 -0.47 12.16 -27.40
N ASP A 232 0.77 12.32 -27.88
CA ASP A 232 1.60 11.19 -28.30
C ASP A 232 2.17 10.42 -27.11
N TYR A 233 2.48 11.13 -26.02
CA TYR A 233 2.82 10.48 -24.75
C TYR A 233 1.63 9.66 -24.23
N ALA A 234 0.44 10.25 -24.17
CA ALA A 234 -0.77 9.56 -23.73
C ALA A 234 -1.09 8.34 -24.61
N LYS A 235 -0.96 8.48 -25.94
CA LYS A 235 -1.11 7.38 -26.90
C LYS A 235 -0.18 6.20 -26.58
N GLN A 236 1.11 6.47 -26.38
CA GLN A 236 2.09 5.43 -26.03
C GLN A 236 1.75 4.74 -24.70
N ARG A 237 1.31 5.50 -23.70
CA ARG A 237 0.86 4.94 -22.41
C ARG A 237 -0.39 4.08 -22.58
N CYS A 238 -1.40 4.55 -23.33
CA CYS A 238 -2.63 3.79 -23.58
C CYS A 238 -2.39 2.53 -24.42
N GLU A 239 -1.47 2.54 -25.36
CA GLU A 239 -1.04 1.33 -26.10
C GLU A 239 -0.40 0.28 -25.17
N PHE A 240 0.37 0.74 -24.19
CA PHE A 240 0.89 -0.15 -23.15
C PHE A 240 -0.25 -0.67 -22.24
N PHE A 241 -1.14 0.21 -21.80
CA PHE A 241 -2.24 -0.15 -20.90
C PHE A 241 -3.23 -1.13 -21.56
N SER A 242 -3.53 -0.98 -22.86
CA SER A 242 -4.50 -1.82 -23.59
C SER A 242 -4.08 -3.29 -23.68
N LYS A 243 -2.82 -3.61 -23.40
CA LYS A 243 -2.33 -5.00 -23.29
C LYS A 243 -2.85 -5.70 -22.03
N TYR A 244 -3.23 -4.94 -21.01
CA TYR A 244 -3.68 -5.44 -19.71
C TYR A 244 -5.16 -5.14 -19.41
N VAL A 245 -5.69 -4.06 -19.97
CA VAL A 245 -7.08 -3.62 -19.81
C VAL A 245 -7.77 -3.75 -21.19
N PRO A 246 -8.62 -4.77 -21.42
CA PRO A 246 -9.11 -5.11 -22.75
C PRO A 246 -10.02 -4.06 -23.42
N ASP A 247 -10.66 -3.20 -22.62
CA ASP A 247 -11.72 -2.30 -23.08
C ASP A 247 -11.25 -0.89 -23.40
N ILE A 248 -9.97 -0.61 -23.15
CA ILE A 248 -9.33 0.63 -23.58
C ILE A 248 -8.65 0.45 -24.93
N THR A 249 -8.62 1.53 -25.70
CA THR A 249 -7.96 1.62 -27.00
C THR A 249 -6.62 2.32 -26.85
N PRO A 250 -5.70 2.19 -27.84
CA PRO A 250 -4.43 2.92 -27.87
C PRO A 250 -4.56 4.45 -28.09
N VAL A 251 -5.75 5.03 -27.93
CA VAL A 251 -5.99 6.46 -28.07
C VAL A 251 -5.96 7.10 -26.69
N GLY A 252 -5.02 8.01 -26.46
CA GLY A 252 -4.82 8.69 -25.19
C GLY A 252 -5.00 10.20 -25.26
N VAL A 253 -5.37 10.82 -24.13
CA VAL A 253 -5.52 12.27 -24.01
C VAL A 253 -5.05 12.77 -22.64
N GLN A 254 -4.56 14.01 -22.62
CA GLN A 254 -4.43 14.82 -21.40
C GLN A 254 -5.68 15.69 -21.29
N VAL A 255 -6.46 15.53 -20.24
CA VAL A 255 -7.71 16.27 -20.06
C VAL A 255 -7.45 17.65 -19.43
N LYS A 256 -8.41 18.56 -19.57
CA LYS A 256 -8.31 19.90 -18.98
C LYS A 256 -8.29 19.83 -17.46
N TYR A 257 -7.60 20.80 -16.87
CA TYR A 257 -7.55 20.99 -15.43
C TYR A 257 -8.93 21.26 -14.85
N ASN A 258 -9.16 20.68 -13.67
CA ASN A 258 -10.36 20.86 -12.88
C ASN A 258 -9.93 21.25 -11.47
N GLU A 259 -10.38 22.39 -10.98
CA GLU A 259 -10.01 22.90 -9.66
C GLU A 259 -10.44 21.94 -8.53
N LYS A 260 -11.55 21.22 -8.70
CA LYS A 260 -12.02 20.21 -7.73
C LYS A 260 -11.22 18.91 -7.82
N ARG A 261 -10.61 18.64 -8.98
CA ARG A 261 -9.84 17.41 -9.27
C ARG A 261 -8.48 17.78 -9.84
N GLN A 262 -7.61 18.32 -9.00
CA GLN A 262 -6.31 18.84 -9.42
C GLN A 262 -5.40 17.78 -10.05
N TRP A 263 -5.62 16.49 -9.78
CA TRP A 263 -4.91 15.38 -10.39
C TRP A 263 -5.35 15.06 -11.83
N GLN A 264 -6.54 15.51 -12.24
CA GLN A 264 -7.19 15.08 -13.48
C GLN A 264 -6.34 15.40 -14.73
N SER A 265 -5.81 16.61 -14.84
CA SER A 265 -4.95 17.02 -15.96
C SER A 265 -3.56 16.40 -15.95
N CYS A 266 -3.21 15.68 -14.88
CA CYS A 266 -1.95 14.95 -14.76
C CYS A 266 -2.14 13.43 -14.90
N ALA A 267 -3.36 12.91 -14.93
CA ALA A 267 -3.62 11.52 -15.25
C ALA A 267 -3.67 11.28 -16.76
N VAL A 268 -3.25 10.09 -17.20
CA VAL A 268 -3.42 9.65 -18.59
C VAL A 268 -4.80 9.02 -18.74
N TYR A 269 -5.59 9.56 -19.68
CA TYR A 269 -6.89 9.02 -20.04
C TYR A 269 -6.83 8.28 -21.36
N CYS A 270 -7.39 7.07 -21.40
CA CYS A 270 -7.51 6.24 -22.58
C CYS A 270 -8.96 6.16 -23.03
N LYS A 271 -9.18 6.21 -24.34
CA LYS A 271 -10.52 6.08 -24.90
C LYS A 271 -10.96 4.63 -24.81
N MET A 272 -12.11 4.38 -24.21
CA MET A 272 -12.74 3.07 -24.19
C MET A 272 -13.40 2.75 -25.52
N LYS A 273 -13.66 1.46 -25.78
CA LYS A 273 -14.47 1.01 -26.93
C LYS A 273 -15.87 1.64 -26.95
N THR A 274 -16.43 1.95 -25.79
CA THR A 274 -17.72 2.65 -25.61
C THR A 274 -17.67 4.13 -26.01
N GLY A 275 -16.47 4.68 -26.23
CA GLY A 275 -16.25 6.09 -26.57
C GLY A 275 -16.01 7.01 -25.38
N THR A 276 -16.18 6.53 -24.15
CA THR A 276 -15.86 7.27 -22.92
C THR A 276 -14.35 7.32 -22.64
N TRP A 277 -13.91 8.24 -21.79
CA TRP A 277 -12.52 8.37 -21.38
C TRP A 277 -12.33 7.80 -19.98
N TYR A 278 -11.34 6.91 -19.84
CA TYR A 278 -11.07 6.17 -18.62
C TYR A 278 -9.59 6.24 -18.27
N THR A 279 -9.27 6.38 -16.98
CA THR A 279 -7.88 6.29 -16.50
C THR A 279 -7.71 5.00 -15.66
N PRO A 280 -6.86 4.04 -16.08
CA PRO A 280 -6.77 2.71 -15.45
C PRO A 280 -5.97 2.72 -14.14
N ARG A 281 -6.28 3.65 -13.24
CA ARG A 281 -5.52 3.90 -12.01
C ARG A 281 -5.57 2.70 -11.05
N GLN A 282 -6.74 2.07 -10.93
CA GLN A 282 -6.96 0.99 -9.98
C GLN A 282 -6.26 -0.30 -10.41
N GLU A 283 -6.32 -0.67 -11.70
CA GLU A 283 -5.75 -1.94 -12.20
C GLU A 283 -4.22 -1.96 -12.17
N PHE A 284 -3.59 -0.79 -12.17
CA PHE A 284 -2.15 -0.63 -12.17
C PHE A 284 -1.56 -0.24 -10.81
N ASN A 285 -2.41 0.05 -9.82
CA ASN A 285 -2.02 0.54 -8.50
C ASN A 285 -0.98 -0.38 -7.82
N ASP A 286 -1.29 -1.67 -7.70
CA ASP A 286 -0.43 -2.66 -7.03
C ASP A 286 0.69 -3.21 -7.93
N ARG A 287 0.71 -2.81 -9.21
CA ARG A 287 1.72 -3.27 -10.19
C ARG A 287 2.90 -2.31 -10.31
N GLY A 288 2.88 -1.18 -9.60
CA GLY A 288 3.91 -0.15 -9.71
C GLY A 288 3.97 0.49 -11.11
N ILE A 289 2.86 0.42 -11.86
CA ILE A 289 2.76 1.01 -13.19
C ILE A 289 2.10 2.38 -13.03
N ASP A 290 2.85 3.44 -13.33
CA ASP A 290 2.36 4.81 -13.18
C ASP A 290 1.37 5.19 -14.29
N THR A 291 0.17 5.63 -13.93
CA THR A 291 -0.90 6.03 -14.86
C THR A 291 -0.96 7.53 -15.09
N PHE A 292 0.01 8.27 -14.56
CA PHE A 292 0.11 9.72 -14.66
C PHE A 292 1.14 10.16 -15.70
N PHE A 293 1.02 11.42 -16.13
CA PHE A 293 2.08 12.12 -16.82
C PHE A 293 3.27 12.35 -15.88
N PRO A 294 4.50 12.37 -16.41
CA PRO A 294 5.69 12.60 -15.58
C PRO A 294 5.63 13.97 -14.89
N ASP A 295 6.17 14.04 -13.69
CA ASP A 295 6.35 15.32 -13.00
C ASP A 295 7.09 16.32 -13.90
N GLY A 296 6.63 17.58 -13.82
CA GLY A 296 7.06 18.67 -14.67
C GLY A 296 6.26 18.83 -15.96
N THR A 297 5.34 17.92 -16.30
CA THR A 297 4.44 18.09 -17.45
C THR A 297 3.52 19.29 -17.24
N TRP A 298 3.42 20.20 -18.22
CA TRP A 298 2.49 21.32 -18.17
C TRP A 298 1.04 20.82 -18.18
N CYS A 299 0.19 21.39 -17.33
CA CYS A 299 -1.17 20.89 -17.13
C CYS A 299 -2.26 21.98 -17.12
N HIS A 300 -1.92 23.22 -16.77
CA HIS A 300 -2.88 24.33 -16.75
C HIS A 300 -2.19 25.69 -16.82
N ASN A 301 -2.96 26.72 -17.15
CA ASN A 301 -2.57 28.11 -16.97
C ASN A 301 -3.82 28.89 -16.52
N ASP A 302 -3.70 29.62 -15.41
CA ASP A 302 -4.81 30.39 -14.80
C ASP A 302 -4.98 31.81 -15.39
N GLY A 303 -4.30 32.10 -16.50
CA GLY A 303 -4.17 33.42 -17.12
C GLY A 303 -2.93 34.21 -16.67
N ARG A 304 -2.22 33.75 -15.63
CA ARG A 304 -1.00 34.41 -15.12
C ARG A 304 0.16 33.45 -14.92
N THR A 305 -0.12 32.25 -14.45
CA THR A 305 0.85 31.28 -13.96
C THR A 305 0.63 29.94 -14.66
N ASP A 306 1.71 29.35 -15.17
CA ASP A 306 1.71 27.98 -15.67
C ASP A 306 1.81 26.98 -14.51
N TYR A 307 0.96 25.96 -14.56
CA TYR A 307 0.93 24.86 -13.60
C TYR A 307 1.56 23.61 -14.23
N PHE A 308 2.18 22.80 -13.38
CA PHE A 308 2.92 21.62 -13.77
C PHE A 308 2.55 20.44 -12.86
N CYS A 309 2.56 19.24 -13.42
CA CYS A 309 2.36 18.00 -12.68
C CYS A 309 3.47 17.83 -11.64
N GLN A 310 3.08 17.68 -10.38
CA GLN A 310 3.98 17.53 -9.25
C GLN A 310 3.33 16.55 -8.28
N ASN A 311 3.94 15.39 -8.08
CA ASN A 311 3.38 14.32 -7.26
C ASN A 311 1.92 14.00 -7.64
N ARG A 312 1.68 13.79 -8.95
CA ARG A 312 0.36 13.47 -9.56
C ARG A 312 -0.67 14.60 -9.59
N LEU A 313 -0.31 15.80 -9.11
CA LEU A 313 -1.23 16.94 -9.03
C LEU A 313 -0.79 18.07 -9.96
N CYS A 314 -1.76 18.78 -10.53
CA CYS A 314 -1.50 19.98 -11.29
C CYS A 314 -1.35 21.18 -10.35
N LEU A 315 -0.10 21.55 -10.06
CA LEU A 315 0.23 22.56 -9.06
C LEU A 315 1.03 23.72 -9.69
N PRO A 316 0.95 24.94 -9.10
CA PRO A 316 1.79 26.05 -9.55
C PRO A 316 3.28 25.74 -9.32
N PRO A 317 4.20 26.49 -9.93
CA PRO A 317 5.63 26.27 -9.80
C PRO A 317 6.08 26.21 -8.33
N PRO A 318 6.98 25.28 -7.96
CA PRO A 318 7.46 25.20 -6.59
C PRO A 318 8.21 26.49 -6.23
N VAL A 319 7.82 27.10 -5.12
CA VAL A 319 8.49 28.30 -4.61
C VAL A 319 9.82 27.88 -3.99
N LYS A 320 10.91 28.55 -4.36
CA LYS A 320 12.27 28.25 -3.83
C LYS A 320 12.23 28.15 -2.30
N GLY A 321 12.62 26.99 -1.77
CA GLY A 321 12.73 26.75 -0.32
C GLY A 321 11.42 26.40 0.39
N ARG A 322 10.29 26.27 -0.31
CA ARG A 322 9.05 25.70 0.26
C ARG A 322 8.86 24.27 -0.22
N ALA A 323 8.38 23.44 0.68
CA ALA A 323 8.02 22.08 0.34
C ALA A 323 6.70 22.06 -0.47
N LEU A 324 6.37 20.90 -1.05
CA LEU A 324 5.26 20.73 -2.00
C LEU A 324 3.92 21.25 -1.44
N LEU A 325 3.77 21.26 -0.11
CA LEU A 325 2.60 21.80 0.58
C LEU A 325 3.06 22.77 1.69
N PRO A 326 2.97 24.10 1.50
CA PRO A 326 3.19 25.02 2.60
C PRO A 326 2.08 24.79 3.65
N GLY A 327 2.48 24.51 4.90
CA GLY A 327 1.60 24.22 6.02
C GLY A 327 0.34 25.11 6.05
N GLY A 328 -0.78 24.54 5.63
CA GLY A 328 -2.09 25.20 5.55
C GLY A 328 -2.78 25.13 4.19
N TYR A 329 -2.07 24.86 3.09
CA TYR A 329 -2.72 24.52 1.82
C TYR A 329 -2.98 23.01 1.80
N ILE A 330 -4.13 22.60 2.36
CA ILE A 330 -4.74 21.31 1.98
C ILE A 330 -5.18 21.52 0.53
N PRO A 331 -4.53 20.90 -0.46
CA PRO A 331 -5.01 21.01 -1.83
C PRO A 331 -6.42 20.48 -1.81
N ARG A 332 -7.39 21.29 -2.25
CA ARG A 332 -8.74 20.80 -2.51
C ARG A 332 -8.58 19.75 -3.61
N GLY A 333 -8.50 18.48 -3.22
CA GLY A 333 -8.11 17.36 -4.08
C GLY A 333 -7.02 16.42 -3.54
N LEU A 334 -6.38 16.72 -2.39
CA LEU A 334 -5.45 15.80 -1.70
C LEU A 334 -6.00 15.11 -0.43
N ASP A 335 -7.30 15.26 -0.14
CA ASP A 335 -8.15 14.34 0.65
C ASP A 335 -9.63 14.75 0.41
N PRO A 336 -10.66 13.87 0.25
CA PRO A 336 -10.73 12.41 0.39
C PRO A 336 -11.44 11.71 -0.82
N GLU A 337 -11.19 12.08 -2.08
CA GLU A 337 -11.77 11.31 -3.23
C GLU A 337 -10.98 10.04 -3.55
N VAL A 338 -9.91 9.75 -2.79
CA VAL A 338 -9.17 8.49 -2.90
C VAL A 338 -8.75 7.90 -1.56
N ASP A 339 -9.57 8.11 -0.52
CA ASP A 339 -9.67 7.17 0.61
C ASP A 339 -10.44 5.92 0.16
N VAL A 340 -10.06 5.37 -1.00
CA VAL A 340 -10.56 4.07 -1.41
C VAL A 340 -9.87 3.09 -0.49
N PRO A 341 -10.59 2.39 0.41
CA PRO A 341 -10.02 1.23 1.06
C PRO A 341 -9.55 0.31 -0.07
N VAL A 342 -8.24 0.18 -0.27
CA VAL A 342 -7.73 -0.81 -1.19
C VAL A 342 -7.82 -2.11 -0.43
N LEU A 343 -8.92 -2.80 -0.67
CA LEU A 343 -9.33 -3.98 0.04
C LEU A 343 -8.29 -5.08 -0.20
N ASN A 344 -7.35 -5.22 0.72
CA ASN A 344 -6.67 -6.47 0.91
C ASN A 344 -7.66 -7.40 1.61
N ASN A 345 -8.45 -8.13 0.83
CA ASN A 345 -9.38 -9.18 1.26
C ASN A 345 -10.51 -8.77 2.25
N ALA A 346 -10.70 -7.49 2.57
CA ALA A 346 -11.79 -7.00 3.44
C ALA A 346 -12.95 -6.38 2.65
N HIS A 347 -14.12 -6.16 3.25
CA HIS A 347 -15.32 -5.61 2.60
C HIS A 347 -15.40 -4.08 2.78
N PRO A 348 -15.72 -3.26 1.74
CA PRO A 348 -15.54 -1.79 1.77
C PRO A 348 -16.52 -1.04 2.69
N LYS A 349 -17.57 -1.71 3.19
CA LYS A 349 -18.58 -1.14 4.10
C LYS A 349 -18.97 -2.07 5.25
N GLY A 350 -18.24 -3.16 5.46
CA GLY A 350 -18.56 -4.14 6.51
C GLY A 350 -18.03 -3.70 7.87
N GLU A 351 -18.58 -4.23 8.97
CA GLU A 351 -18.04 -4.05 10.34
C GLU A 351 -16.62 -4.63 10.53
N ASN A 352 -15.89 -4.96 9.45
CA ASN A 352 -14.72 -5.84 9.44
C ASN A 352 -14.92 -7.14 10.23
N ARG A 353 -16.17 -7.54 10.49
CA ARG A 353 -16.51 -8.82 11.08
C ARG A 353 -16.49 -9.87 9.98
N ALA A 354 -15.72 -10.93 10.21
CA ALA A 354 -15.78 -12.11 9.37
C ALA A 354 -17.25 -12.61 9.32
N PRO A 355 -17.78 -12.98 8.14
CA PRO A 355 -19.09 -13.61 8.01
C PRO A 355 -19.27 -14.75 9.00
N ASP A 356 -20.48 -14.95 9.53
CA ASP A 356 -20.72 -15.92 10.61
C ASP A 356 -20.28 -17.34 10.26
N LYS A 357 -20.39 -17.74 8.98
CA LYS A 357 -19.87 -19.03 8.49
C LYS A 357 -18.35 -19.13 8.47
N LEU A 358 -17.64 -18.03 8.17
CA LEU A 358 -16.18 -17.98 8.32
C LEU A 358 -15.79 -18.04 9.80
N ARG A 359 -16.55 -17.36 10.68
CA ARG A 359 -16.35 -17.45 12.13
C ARG A 359 -16.60 -18.86 12.65
N GLU A 360 -17.65 -19.54 12.20
CA GLU A 360 -17.93 -20.94 12.52
C GLU A 360 -16.84 -21.86 11.96
N TYR A 361 -16.30 -21.55 10.78
CA TYR A 361 -15.19 -22.30 10.19
C TYR A 361 -13.90 -22.21 11.02
N PHE A 362 -13.56 -21.02 11.52
CA PHE A 362 -12.40 -20.78 12.37
C PHE A 362 -12.64 -21.06 13.86
N GLN A 363 -13.87 -21.44 14.25
CA GLN A 363 -14.19 -21.83 15.62
C GLN A 363 -14.03 -23.34 15.80
N TYR A 364 -13.29 -23.74 16.83
CA TYR A 364 -13.21 -25.14 17.21
C TYR A 364 -14.42 -25.56 18.03
N ASN A 365 -15.10 -26.61 17.58
CA ASN A 365 -16.13 -27.31 18.33
C ASN A 365 -15.83 -28.80 18.32
N GLU A 366 -15.72 -29.41 19.51
CA GLU A 366 -15.42 -30.83 19.65
C GLU A 366 -16.46 -31.69 18.92
N GLY A 367 -16.00 -32.56 18.01
CA GLY A 367 -16.85 -33.51 17.28
C GLY A 367 -17.62 -32.94 16.08
N ARG A 368 -17.43 -31.67 15.71
CA ARG A 368 -18.09 -31.06 14.55
C ARG A 368 -17.06 -30.57 13.53
N LEU A 369 -17.09 -31.12 12.32
CA LEU A 369 -16.35 -30.58 11.19
C LEU A 369 -16.90 -29.18 10.84
N PRO A 370 -16.07 -28.14 10.83
CA PRO A 370 -16.53 -26.81 10.44
C PRO A 370 -17.02 -26.82 8.98
N PRO A 371 -18.14 -26.15 8.67
CA PRO A 371 -18.65 -26.09 7.31
C PRO A 371 -17.66 -25.36 6.40
N LEU A 372 -17.31 -25.95 5.25
CA LEU A 372 -16.47 -25.28 4.24
C LEU A 372 -17.27 -24.12 3.61
N PRO A 373 -16.83 -22.86 3.75
CA PRO A 373 -17.54 -21.72 3.16
C PRO A 373 -17.48 -21.77 1.63
N GLY A 374 -18.63 -21.58 0.99
CA GLY A 374 -18.74 -21.45 -0.47
C GLY A 374 -18.47 -20.02 -0.96
N PRO A 375 -18.32 -19.80 -2.29
CA PRO A 375 -18.07 -18.48 -2.86
C PRO A 375 -19.12 -17.41 -2.53
N ASP A 376 -20.36 -17.81 -2.26
CA ASP A 376 -21.48 -16.92 -1.93
C ASP A 376 -21.50 -16.54 -0.44
N ASP A 377 -20.85 -17.35 0.41
CA ASP A 377 -20.73 -17.10 1.86
C ASP A 377 -19.74 -15.99 2.20
N LEU A 378 -18.95 -15.55 1.22
CA LEU A 378 -17.94 -14.50 1.34
C LEU A 378 -18.51 -13.09 1.17
N GLY A 379 -19.80 -12.95 0.83
CA GLY A 379 -20.49 -11.66 0.73
C GLY A 379 -19.78 -10.69 -0.21
N ARG A 380 -19.80 -10.96 -1.52
CA ARG A 380 -19.14 -10.06 -2.48
C ARG A 380 -19.78 -8.67 -2.42
N PRO A 381 -18.99 -7.58 -2.32
CA PRO A 381 -19.53 -6.23 -2.41
C PRO A 381 -20.25 -6.06 -3.74
N LYS A 382 -21.36 -5.31 -3.76
CA LYS A 382 -22.04 -5.02 -5.00
C LYS A 382 -21.19 -4.07 -5.84
N GLU A 383 -21.34 -4.11 -7.17
CA GLU A 383 -20.55 -3.26 -8.07
C GLU A 383 -20.81 -1.75 -7.83
N GLU A 384 -22.00 -1.41 -7.33
CA GLU A 384 -22.41 -0.08 -6.87
C GLU A 384 -21.79 0.36 -5.53
N ASP A 385 -21.17 -0.56 -4.77
CA ASP A 385 -20.42 -0.21 -3.56
C ASP A 385 -19.04 0.37 -3.86
N TYR A 386 -18.63 0.37 -5.12
CA TYR A 386 -17.38 0.98 -5.59
C TYR A 386 -17.68 2.35 -6.23
N GLU A 387 -17.26 3.43 -5.57
CA GLU A 387 -17.29 4.76 -6.18
C GLU A 387 -16.13 4.90 -7.18
N ILE A 388 -16.35 4.49 -8.44
CA ILE A 388 -15.33 4.62 -9.50
C ILE A 388 -15.46 5.99 -10.17
N ILE A 389 -14.64 6.96 -9.73
CA ILE A 389 -14.55 8.32 -10.30
C ILE A 389 -13.44 8.40 -11.38
N ASP A 390 -13.24 7.34 -12.15
CA ASP A 390 -12.19 7.27 -13.18
C ASP A 390 -12.66 7.69 -14.58
N TYR A 391 -13.94 8.04 -14.69
CA TYR A 391 -14.56 8.46 -15.94
C TYR A 391 -14.66 9.97 -16.02
N VAL A 392 -14.43 10.50 -17.23
CA VAL A 392 -14.69 11.92 -17.55
C VAL A 392 -15.60 12.01 -18.77
N SER A 393 -16.54 12.96 -18.73
CA SER A 393 -17.52 13.17 -19.80
C SER A 393 -16.86 13.69 -21.09
N PRO A 394 -17.41 13.39 -22.27
CA PRO A 394 -16.80 13.69 -23.58
C PRO A 394 -16.71 15.18 -23.98
N ASN A 395 -17.03 16.13 -23.10
CA ASN A 395 -16.90 17.55 -23.39
C ASN A 395 -15.51 18.05 -22.96
N LEU A 396 -14.52 17.75 -23.81
CA LEU A 396 -13.10 18.07 -23.68
C LEU A 396 -12.80 19.57 -23.61
#